data_AF-I6ZMK4-F1
#
_entry.id   AF-I6ZMK4-F1
#
_cell.length_a   1.000
_cell.length_b   1.000
_cell.length_c   1.000
_cell.angle_alpha   90.00
_cell.angle_beta   90.00
_cell.angle_gamma   90.00
#
_symmetry.space_group_name_H-M   'P 1'
#
loop_
_entity.id
_entity.type
_entity.pdbx_description
1 polymer ?
#
loop_
_entity_poly.entity_id
_entity_poly.type
_entity_poly.pdbx_seq_one_letter_code
_entity_poly.pdbx_strand_id
1 'polypeptide(L)' 'GATASEHRALMSELKILIHIGNHLNVVNLLGACTKPQGPLMVTVEFCKYGNLSNFLRAKRDAFSPCA' A
#
# COMPACT_ATOMS: atom_id res chain seq x y z
N GLY A 1 6.41 14.09 -15.05
CA GLY A 1 6.86 13.80 -13.66
C GLY A 1 5.81 14.30 -12.69
N ALA A 2 5.84 13.83 -11.43
CA ALA A 2 4.89 14.28 -10.40
C ALA A 2 5.02 15.79 -10.14
N THR A 3 3.89 16.44 -9.87
CA THR A 3 3.80 17.83 -9.44
C THR A 3 4.38 18.03 -8.04
N ALA A 4 4.75 19.26 -7.71
CA ALA A 4 5.24 19.58 -6.36
C ALA A 4 4.18 19.30 -5.27
N SER A 5 2.89 19.43 -5.58
CA SER A 5 1.79 19.07 -4.69
C SER A 5 1.70 17.56 -4.47
N GLU A 6 1.77 16.75 -5.53
CA GLU A 6 1.76 15.28 -5.42
C GLU A 6 2.98 14.78 -4.63
N HIS A 7 4.16 15.38 -4.86
CA HIS A 7 5.36 15.05 -4.10
C HIS A 7 5.19 15.34 -2.59
N ARG A 8 4.60 16.50 -2.23
CA ARG A 8 4.32 16.83 -0.83
C ARG A 8 3.27 15.90 -0.20
N ALA A 9 2.23 15.54 -0.95
CA ALA A 9 1.20 14.61 -0.50
C ALA A 9 1.80 13.24 -0.18
N LEU A 10 2.57 12.67 -1.12
CA LEU A 10 3.23 11.37 -0.91
C LEU A 10 4.25 11.41 0.24
N MET A 11 4.97 12.52 0.42
CA MET A 11 5.85 12.71 1.58
C MET A 11 5.08 12.73 2.91
N SER A 12 3.86 13.28 2.91
CA SER A 12 2.98 13.25 4.08
C SER A 12 2.46 11.84 4.35
N GLU A 13 2.05 11.10 3.33
CA GLU A 13 1.63 9.70 3.45
C GLU A 13 2.75 8.82 4.03
N LEU A 14 3.99 8.99 3.55
CA LEU A 14 5.16 8.30 4.11
C LEU A 14 5.31 8.57 5.62
N LYS A 15 5.21 9.83 6.05
CA LYS A 15 5.32 10.19 7.48
C LYS A 15 4.21 9.56 8.32
N ILE A 16 2.99 9.48 7.78
CA ILE A 16 1.85 8.82 8.44
C ILE A 16 2.14 7.33 8.61
N LEU A 17 2.61 6.63 7.55
CA LEU A 17 2.97 5.22 7.63
C LEU A 17 4.08 4.94 8.66
N ILE A 18 5.10 5.81 8.73
CA ILE A 18 6.15 5.72 9.76
C ILE A 18 5.56 5.85 11.17
N HIS A 19 4.65 6.81 11.37
CA HIS A 19 4.04 7.07 12.68
C HIS A 19 3.12 5.92 13.14
N ILE A 20 2.37 5.30 12.23
CA ILE A 20 1.50 4.15 12.52
C ILE A 20 2.33 2.94 12.99
N GLY A 21 3.50 2.72 12.37
CA GLY A 21 4.36 1.58 12.70
C GLY A 21 3.85 0.26 12.13
N ASN A 22 4.34 -0.87 12.67
CA ASN A 22 4.00 -2.20 12.19
C ASN A 22 2.74 -2.75 12.87
N HIS A 23 1.83 -3.32 12.08
CA HIS A 23 0.67 -4.05 12.59
C HIS A 23 0.20 -5.11 11.59
N LEU A 24 -0.31 -6.25 12.09
CA LEU A 24 -0.73 -7.38 11.26
C LEU A 24 -1.81 -7.02 10.22
N ASN A 25 -2.73 -6.13 10.59
CA ASN A 25 -3.89 -5.78 9.77
C ASN A 25 -3.75 -4.44 9.03
N VAL A 26 -2.54 -3.86 9.00
CA VAL A 26 -2.23 -2.62 8.28
C VAL A 26 -1.07 -2.90 7.34
N VAL A 27 -1.11 -2.36 6.13
CA VAL A 27 -0.02 -2.52 5.17
C VAL A 27 1.26 -1.92 5.74
N ASN A 28 2.27 -2.76 5.91
CA ASN A 28 3.51 -2.41 6.57
C ASN A 28 4.48 -1.68 5.63
N LEU A 29 5.05 -0.59 6.13
CA LEU A 29 6.16 0.11 5.48
C LEU A 29 7.45 -0.69 5.63
N LEU A 30 8.12 -0.96 4.52
CA LEU A 30 9.44 -1.61 4.50
C LEU A 30 10.58 -0.58 4.38
N GLY A 31 10.34 0.54 3.70
CA GLY A 31 11.31 1.60 3.53
C GLY A 31 10.88 2.66 2.52
N ALA A 32 11.77 3.62 2.27
CA ALA A 32 11.55 4.66 1.27
C ALA A 32 12.85 5.16 0.66
N CYS A 33 12.78 5.63 -0.58
CA CYS A 33 13.86 6.38 -1.23
C CYS A 33 13.48 7.86 -1.25
N THR A 34 14.17 8.67 -0.44
CA THR A 34 13.86 10.11 -0.25
C THR A 34 15.00 11.03 -0.71
N LYS A 35 16.07 10.47 -1.26
CA LYS A 35 17.25 11.26 -1.68
C LYS A 35 16.90 12.15 -2.87
N PRO A 36 17.46 13.38 -2.98
CA PRO A 36 17.12 14.33 -4.04
C PRO A 36 17.43 13.88 -5.47
N GLN A 37 18.27 12.86 -5.64
CA GLN A 37 18.76 12.38 -6.95
C GLN A 37 17.80 11.39 -7.62
N GLY A 38 16.57 11.26 -7.14
CA GLY A 38 15.58 10.34 -7.71
C GLY A 38 14.14 10.66 -7.28
N PRO A 39 13.15 9.94 -7.82
CA PRO A 39 11.77 10.09 -7.39
C PRO A 39 11.59 9.61 -5.95
N LEU A 40 10.67 10.24 -5.23
CA LEU A 40 10.20 9.72 -3.95
C LEU A 40 9.55 8.35 -4.18
N MET A 41 10.07 7.32 -3.52
CA MET A 41 9.50 5.97 -3.56
C MET A 41 9.15 5.51 -2.14
N VAL A 42 7.97 4.92 -1.98
CA VAL A 42 7.50 4.30 -0.74
C VAL A 42 7.39 2.81 -0.98
N THR A 43 8.14 2.02 -0.24
CA THR A 43 8.18 0.55 -0.37
C THR A 43 7.39 -0.07 0.77
N VAL A 44 6.34 -0.80 0.42
CA VAL A 44 5.46 -1.50 1.36
C VAL A 44 5.51 -3.00 1.13
N GLU A 45 4.98 -3.78 2.06
CA GLU A 45 4.85 -5.22 1.89
C GLU A 45 4.00 -5.59 0.67
N PHE A 46 4.32 -6.74 0.08
CA PHE A 46 3.61 -7.23 -1.09
C PHE A 46 2.40 -8.08 -0.70
N CYS A 47 1.20 -7.56 -0.96
CA CYS A 47 -0.05 -8.28 -0.77
C CYS A 47 -0.40 -9.14 -1.99
N LYS A 48 0.00 -10.43 -1.96
CA LYS A 48 -0.14 -11.40 -3.09
C LYS A 48 -1.51 -11.41 -3.76
N TYR A 49 -2.59 -11.22 -3.01
CA TYR A 49 -3.96 -11.34 -3.52
C TYR A 49 -4.61 -10.00 -3.91
N GLY A 50 -3.90 -8.88 -3.74
CA GLY A 50 -4.41 -7.55 -4.05
C GLY A 50 -5.55 -7.11 -3.14
N ASN A 51 -6.46 -6.28 -3.65
CA ASN A 51 -7.56 -5.74 -2.86
C ASN A 51 -8.68 -6.78 -2.63
N LEU A 52 -9.26 -6.73 -1.44
CA LEU A 52 -10.25 -7.71 -0.99
C LEU A 52 -11.52 -7.74 -1.85
N SER A 53 -11.98 -6.59 -2.34
CA SER A 53 -13.21 -6.52 -3.17
C SER A 53 -13.08 -7.33 -4.45
N ASN A 54 -11.95 -7.18 -5.17
CA ASN A 54 -11.68 -7.94 -6.38
C ASN A 54 -11.43 -9.43 -6.06
N PHE A 55 -10.69 -9.71 -4.98
CA PHE A 55 -10.44 -11.08 -4.54
C PHE A 55 -11.75 -11.85 -4.29
N LEU A 56 -12.69 -11.26 -3.55
CA LEU A 56 -13.99 -11.86 -3.24
C LEU A 56 -14.86 -12.02 -4.49
N ARG A 57 -14.88 -11.02 -5.38
CA ARG A 57 -15.61 -11.12 -6.66
C ARG A 57 -15.11 -12.28 -7.52
N ALA A 58 -13.80 -12.49 -7.58
CA ALA A 58 -13.18 -13.59 -8.33
C ALA A 58 -13.42 -14.98 -7.72
N LYS A 59 -13.88 -15.06 -6.47
CA LYS A 59 -14.13 -16.32 -5.74
C LYS A 59 -15.61 -16.64 -5.56
N ARG A 60 -16.51 -15.89 -6.20
CA ARG A 60 -17.97 -16.08 -6.07
C ARG A 60 -18.39 -17.51 -6.42
N ASP A 61 -17.90 -18.06 -7.53
CA ASP A 61 -18.27 -19.41 -7.99
C ASP A 61 -17.60 -20.53 -7.18
N ALA A 62 -16.52 -20.19 -6.47
CA ALA A 62 -15.80 -21.12 -5.60
C ALA A 62 -16.39 -21.17 -4.18
N PHE A 63 -17.35 -20.30 -3.85
CA PHE A 63 -17.99 -20.24 -2.55
C PHE A 63 -19.40 -20.83 -2.62
N SER A 64 -19.58 -22.01 -2.02
CA SER A 64 -20.90 -22.64 -1.84
C SER A 64 -21.31 -22.50 -0.37
N PRO A 65 -22.34 -21.68 -0.04
CA PRO A 65 -22.74 -21.42 1.35
C PRO A 65 -23.20 -22.65 2.14
N CYS A 66 -23.52 -23.76 1.45
CA CYS A 66 -24.07 -24.99 2.02
C CYS A 66 -23.33 -26.27 1.59
N ALA A 67 -22.06 -26.16 1.16
CA ALA A 67 -21.19 -27.33 0.98
C ALA A 67 -20.55 -27.76 2.31
#